data_AF-A0A660QI34-F1
#
_entry.id   AF-A0A660QI34-F1
#
_cell.length_a   1.000
_cell.length_b   1.000
_cell.length_c   1.000
_cell.angle_alpha   90.00
_cell.angle_beta   90.00
_cell.angle_gamma   90.00
#
_symmetry.space_group_name_H-M   'P 1'
#
loop_
_entity.id
_entity.type
_entity.pdbx_description
1 polymer ?
#
loop_
_entity_poly.entity_id
_entity_poly.type
_entity_poly.pdbx_seq_one_letter_code
_entity_poly.pdbx_strand_id
1 'polypeptide(L)'
;MNIERFGAIEDELVKLVIEQLCPRYIPVGEVLYIDDAKEKFSFYDKRRMDELGCAVEAHGKMPDVIVFCPEKGWLFLIESVTSHGPIDAKRHAELADLFSSVEPGIVYVT
;
A
#
# COMPACT_ATOMS: atom_id res chain seq x y z
N MET A 1 -2.83 15.04 0.86
CA MET A 1 -2.03 14.05 1.60
C MET A 1 -0.80 14.74 2.19
N ASN A 2 -0.51 14.58 3.49
CA ASN A 2 0.68 15.18 4.11
C ASN A 2 1.85 14.20 4.06
N ILE A 3 2.82 14.44 3.17
CA ILE A 3 3.92 13.51 2.84
C ILE A 3 5.07 13.59 3.85
N GLU A 4 5.23 14.73 4.54
CA GLU A 4 6.29 14.94 5.53
C GLU A 4 6.24 13.95 6.71
N ARG A 5 5.07 13.33 6.93
CA ARG A 5 4.87 12.34 8.01
C ARG A 5 5.53 10.98 7.73
N PHE A 6 5.99 10.72 6.51
CA PHE A 6 6.51 9.41 6.10
C PHE A 6 8.03 9.28 6.27
N GLY A 7 8.75 10.36 6.60
CA GLY A 7 10.21 10.37 6.56
C GLY A 7 10.76 10.49 5.13
N ALA A 8 12.05 10.23 4.96
CA ALA A 8 12.67 10.17 3.64
C ALA A 8 12.29 8.86 2.95
N ILE A 9 11.93 8.94 1.66
CA ILE A 9 11.64 7.79 0.80
C ILE A 9 12.65 7.82 -0.35
N GLU A 10 13.48 6.78 -0.43
CA GLU A 10 14.61 6.63 -1.36
C GLU A 10 14.26 5.77 -2.59
N ASP A 11 13.29 4.87 -2.48
CA ASP A 11 12.73 4.21 -3.65
C ASP A 11 11.96 5.20 -4.55
N GLU A 12 12.50 5.45 -5.75
CA GLU A 12 11.96 6.43 -6.69
C GLU A 12 10.56 6.06 -7.19
N LEU A 13 10.26 4.77 -7.35
CA LEU A 13 8.96 4.34 -7.87
C LEU A 13 7.88 4.45 -6.78
N VAL A 14 8.21 4.04 -5.55
CA VAL A 14 7.36 4.25 -4.37
C VAL A 14 7.09 5.75 -4.15
N LYS A 15 8.12 6.58 -4.30
CA LYS A 15 7.98 8.04 -4.23
C LYS A 15 7.03 8.57 -5.31
N LEU A 16 7.16 8.11 -6.56
CA LEU A 16 6.22 8.46 -7.63
C LEU A 16 4.79 7.99 -7.32
N VAL A 17 4.60 6.81 -6.74
CA VAL A 17 3.27 6.36 -6.30
C VAL A 17 2.65 7.37 -5.33
N ILE A 18 3.39 7.77 -4.30
CA ILE A 18 2.89 8.66 -3.24
C ILE A 18 2.73 10.10 -3.73
N GLU A 19 3.67 10.63 -4.49
CA GLU A 19 3.69 12.04 -4.92
C GLU A 19 2.87 12.31 -6.18
N GLN A 20 2.70 11.29 -7.04
CA GLN A 20 2.13 11.46 -8.38
C GLN A 20 0.87 10.62 -8.58
N LEU A 21 0.87 9.33 -8.24
CA LEU A 21 -0.28 8.45 -8.49
C LEU A 21 -1.41 8.72 -7.48
N CYS A 22 -1.11 8.62 -6.20
CA CYS A 22 -2.10 8.76 -5.13
C CYS A 22 -2.86 10.09 -5.19
N PRO A 23 -2.22 11.28 -5.36
CA PRO A 23 -2.96 12.54 -5.40
C PRO A 23 -3.88 12.67 -6.62
N ARG A 24 -3.59 11.97 -7.73
CA ARG A 24 -4.39 12.01 -8.96
C ARG A 24 -5.59 11.08 -8.92
N TYR A 25 -5.41 9.86 -8.38
CA TYR A 25 -6.43 8.80 -8.44
C TYR A 25 -7.10 8.52 -7.08
N ILE A 26 -6.45 8.91 -5.98
CA ILE A 26 -6.90 8.70 -4.61
C ILE A 26 -6.72 10.01 -3.80
N PRO A 27 -7.34 11.13 -4.21
CA PRO A 27 -7.04 12.46 -3.67
C PRO A 27 -7.30 12.61 -2.16
N VAL A 28 -8.27 11.85 -1.64
CA VAL A 28 -8.61 11.76 -0.21
C VAL A 28 -8.04 10.52 0.46
N GLY A 29 -7.03 9.90 -0.16
CA GLY A 29 -6.41 8.66 0.32
C GLY A 29 -5.57 8.86 1.58
N GLU A 30 -5.65 7.86 2.45
CA GLU A 30 -4.85 7.69 3.65
C GLU A 30 -3.78 6.62 3.37
N VAL A 31 -2.51 7.00 3.23
CA VAL A 31 -1.41 6.02 3.12
C VAL A 31 -1.22 5.36 4.48
N LEU A 32 -1.35 4.04 4.52
CA LEU A 32 -1.30 3.23 5.74
C LEU A 32 0.00 2.43 5.85
N TYR A 33 0.61 2.08 4.72
CA TYR A 33 1.87 1.35 4.67
C TYR A 33 2.72 1.82 3.51
N ILE A 34 4.04 1.87 3.73
CA ILE A 34 5.07 2.11 2.72
C ILE A 34 6.21 1.14 3.02
N ASP A 35 6.55 0.29 2.06
CA ASP A 35 7.81 -0.43 2.02
C ASP A 35 8.81 0.36 1.17
N ASP A 36 9.88 0.85 1.78
CA ASP A 36 10.98 1.47 1.05
C ASP A 36 12.13 0.47 0.97
N ALA A 37 12.19 -0.27 -0.13
CA ALA A 37 13.16 -1.34 -0.34
C ALA A 37 14.63 -0.88 -0.27
N LYS A 38 14.90 0.44 -0.37
CA LYS A 38 16.25 1.01 -0.29
C LYS A 38 16.64 1.49 1.11
N GLU A 39 15.69 1.53 2.05
CA GLU A 39 15.92 1.99 3.42
C GLU A 39 15.43 0.98 4.46
N LYS A 40 15.88 1.14 5.70
CA LYS A 40 15.38 0.31 6.81
C LYS A 40 14.06 0.81 7.40
N PHE A 41 13.55 1.94 6.90
CA PHE A 41 12.39 2.60 7.46
C PHE A 41 11.17 2.43 6.55
N SER A 42 10.23 1.59 6.98
CA SER A 42 8.90 1.46 6.41
C SER A 42 7.90 2.27 7.25
N PHE A 43 7.02 3.05 6.62
CA PHE A 43 5.90 3.66 7.34
C PHE A 43 4.80 2.62 7.57
N TYR A 44 4.24 2.54 8.78
CA TYR A 44 3.12 1.64 9.11
C TYR A 44 2.18 2.26 10.13
N ASP A 45 0.96 2.61 9.70
CA ASP A 45 -0.10 3.11 10.58
C ASP A 45 -0.87 1.93 11.22
N LYS A 46 -0.26 1.32 12.23
CA LYS A 46 -0.81 0.15 12.92
C LYS A 46 -2.25 0.37 13.39
N ARG A 47 -2.52 1.53 14.00
CA ARG A 47 -3.85 1.82 14.55
C ARG A 47 -4.89 1.82 13.46
N ARG A 48 -4.61 2.49 12.33
CA ARG A 48 -5.58 2.57 11.23
C ARG A 48 -5.76 1.24 10.51
N MET A 49 -4.69 0.47 10.36
CA MET A 49 -4.76 -0.90 9.82
C MET A 49 -5.60 -1.81 10.70
N ASP A 50 -5.40 -1.79 12.03
CA ASP A 50 -6.19 -2.57 12.99
C ASP A 50 -7.68 -2.18 12.93
N GLU A 51 -8.00 -0.88 12.82
CA GLU A 51 -9.38 -0.37 12.69
C GLU A 51 -10.09 -0.86 11.42
N LEU A 52 -9.35 -1.14 10.35
CA LEU A 52 -9.89 -1.63 9.08
C LEU A 52 -9.90 -3.17 8.99
N GLY A 53 -9.58 -3.86 10.09
CA GLY A 53 -9.45 -5.32 10.11
C GLY A 53 -8.20 -5.84 9.39
N CYS A 54 -7.24 -4.96 9.09
CA CYS A 54 -6.00 -5.26 8.39
C CYS A 54 -4.87 -5.61 9.36
N ALA A 55 -5.15 -6.42 10.39
CA ALA A 55 -4.15 -6.88 11.35
C ALA A 55 -3.27 -7.98 10.71
N VAL A 56 -2.44 -7.59 9.75
CA VAL A 56 -1.60 -8.49 8.96
C VAL A 56 -0.22 -8.58 9.60
N GLU A 57 0.27 -9.80 9.84
CA GLU A 57 1.65 -10.00 10.30
C GLU A 57 2.64 -9.73 9.15
N ALA A 58 3.36 -8.62 9.25
CA ALA A 58 4.32 -8.14 8.26
C ALA A 58 5.59 -9.02 8.20
N HIS A 59 5.52 -10.16 7.51
CA HIS A 59 6.69 -11.02 7.24
C HIS A 59 6.99 -11.10 5.73
N GLY A 60 7.22 -9.94 5.09
CA GLY A 60 7.65 -9.87 3.68
C GLY A 60 6.57 -10.25 2.66
N LYS A 61 5.29 -10.13 3.03
CA LYS A 61 4.14 -10.45 2.16
C LYS A 61 3.27 -9.24 1.79
N MET A 62 3.54 -8.09 2.38
CA MET A 62 2.81 -6.84 2.13
C MET A 62 3.11 -6.31 0.72
N PRO A 63 2.21 -5.53 0.11
CA PRO A 63 2.52 -4.77 -1.09
C PRO A 63 3.36 -3.53 -0.75
N ASP A 64 3.99 -2.92 -1.75
CA ASP A 64 4.91 -1.79 -1.52
C ASP A 64 4.20 -0.56 -0.91
N VAL A 65 2.96 -0.30 -1.30
CA VAL A 65 2.16 0.79 -0.72
C VAL A 65 0.72 0.34 -0.46
N ILE A 66 0.17 0.71 0.70
CA ILE A 66 -1.25 0.55 1.02
C ILE A 66 -1.91 1.91 1.22
N VAL A 67 -3.03 2.14 0.54
CA VAL A 67 -3.81 3.38 0.68
C VAL A 67 -5.27 3.06 0.92
N PHE A 68 -5.86 3.62 1.97
CA PHE A 68 -7.30 3.55 2.19
C PHE A 68 -8.00 4.79 1.63
N CYS A 69 -9.05 4.58 0.85
CA CYS A 69 -9.92 5.63 0.33
C CYS A 69 -11.24 5.62 1.12
N PRO A 70 -11.42 6.50 2.12
CA PRO A 70 -12.61 6.51 2.96
C PRO A 70 -13.90 6.81 2.18
N GLU A 71 -13.82 7.63 1.12
CA GLU A 71 -15.00 8.00 0.32
C GLU A 71 -15.60 6.80 -0.43
N LYS A 72 -14.76 5.86 -0.87
CA LYS A 72 -15.20 4.66 -1.60
C LYS A 72 -15.25 3.41 -0.73
N GLY A 73 -14.68 3.45 0.47
CA GLY A 73 -14.48 2.27 1.31
C GLY A 73 -13.55 1.26 0.64
N TRP A 74 -12.49 1.73 -0.03
CA TRP A 74 -11.55 0.88 -0.77
C TRP A 74 -10.16 0.87 -0.16
N LEU A 75 -9.51 -0.28 -0.18
CA LEU A 75 -8.11 -0.47 0.17
C LEU A 75 -7.32 -0.77 -1.11
N PHE A 76 -6.45 0.15 -1.48
CA PHE A 76 -5.55 0.02 -2.61
C PHE A 76 -4.27 -0.69 -2.16
N LEU A 77 -3.99 -1.82 -2.79
CA LEU A 77 -2.75 -2.59 -2.64
C LEU A 77 -1.91 -2.33 -3.90
N ILE A 78 -0.83 -1.57 -3.76
CA ILE A 78 -0.04 -1.05 -4.88
C ILE A 78 1.34 -1.72 -4.87
N GLU A 79 1.69 -2.39 -5.95
CA GLU A 79 3.01 -2.97 -6.18
C GLU A 79 3.80 -2.10 -7.18
N SER A 80 5.03 -1.76 -6.83
CA SER A 80 5.95 -0.96 -7.62
C SER A 80 6.83 -1.89 -8.47
N VAL A 81 6.32 -2.30 -9.64
CA VAL A 81 7.03 -3.27 -10.47
C VAL A 81 8.03 -2.60 -11.41
N THR A 82 9.28 -3.06 -11.35
CA THR A 82 10.25 -2.85 -12.43
C THR A 82 10.13 -3.99 -13.45
N SER A 83 10.99 -4.06 -14.46
CA SER A 83 10.88 -4.96 -15.63
C SER A 83 10.74 -6.48 -15.33
N HIS A 84 10.72 -6.92 -14.07
CA HIS A 84 10.53 -8.30 -13.62
C HIS A 84 9.07 -8.71 -13.34
N GLY A 85 8.12 -7.84 -13.65
CA GLY A 85 6.74 -8.23 -13.97
C GLY A 85 5.69 -7.88 -12.92
N PRO A 86 4.43 -7.72 -13.36
CA PRO A 86 3.29 -7.30 -12.55
C PRO A 86 2.94 -8.32 -11.45
N ILE A 87 1.94 -8.00 -10.62
CA ILE A 87 1.24 -8.99 -9.79
C ILE A 87 0.81 -10.15 -10.70
N ASP A 88 1.52 -11.28 -10.63
CA ASP A 88 1.11 -12.50 -11.31
C ASP A 88 -0.05 -13.15 -10.56
N ALA A 89 -0.70 -14.15 -11.18
CA ALA A 89 -1.86 -14.80 -10.57
C ALA A 89 -1.56 -15.38 -9.17
N LYS A 90 -0.30 -15.74 -8.89
CA LYS A 90 0.14 -16.24 -7.60
C LYS A 90 0.19 -15.10 -6.58
N ARG A 91 0.83 -13.98 -6.90
CA ARG A 91 0.90 -12.80 -6.01
C ARG A 91 -0.48 -12.23 -5.71
N HIS A 92 -1.37 -12.19 -6.71
CA HIS A 92 -2.76 -11.78 -6.49
C HIS A 92 -3.46 -12.70 -5.48
N ALA A 93 -3.32 -14.02 -5.61
CA ALA A 93 -3.90 -14.97 -4.68
C ALA A 93 -3.32 -14.82 -3.26
N GLU A 94 -2.00 -14.64 -3.14
CA GLU A 94 -1.34 -14.39 -1.85
C GLU A 94 -1.89 -13.14 -1.16
N LEU A 95 -2.08 -12.04 -1.90
CA LEU A 95 -2.67 -10.82 -1.35
C LEU A 95 -4.16 -10.98 -1.05
N ALA A 96 -4.93 -11.68 -1.90
CA ALA A 96 -6.34 -11.95 -1.65
C ALA A 96 -6.54 -12.76 -0.36
N ASP A 97 -5.69 -13.76 -0.12
CA ASP A 97 -5.70 -14.55 1.12
C ASP A 97 -5.24 -13.71 2.31
N LEU A 98 -4.17 -12.91 2.15
CA LEU A 98 -3.61 -12.09 3.23
C LEU A 98 -4.59 -11.01 3.72
N PHE A 99 -5.39 -10.46 2.80
CA PHE A 99 -6.37 -9.42 3.07
C PHE A 99 -7.80 -9.95 3.05
N SER A 100 -8.03 -11.27 3.18
CA SER A 100 -9.37 -11.87 3.04
C SER A 100 -10.37 -11.43 4.12
N SER A 101 -9.87 -10.93 5.25
CA SER A 101 -10.68 -10.49 6.40
C SER A 101 -10.90 -8.99 6.47
N VAL A 102 -10.37 -8.22 5.53
CA VAL A 102 -10.50 -6.76 5.57
C VAL A 102 -11.90 -6.33 5.17
N GLU A 103 -12.41 -5.30 5.85
CA GLU A 103 -13.75 -4.77 5.57
C GLU A 103 -13.81 -3.97 4.25
N PRO A 104 -12.81 -3.14 3.88
CA PRO A 104 -12.84 -2.40 2.64
C PRO A 104 -12.79 -3.29 1.39
N GLY A 105 -13.37 -2.83 0.28
CA GLY A 105 -13.16 -3.46 -1.03
C GLY A 105 -11.71 -3.33 -1.48
N ILE A 106 -11.13 -4.38 -2.04
CA ILE A 106 -9.72 -4.39 -2.45
C ILE A 106 -9.56 -3.93 -3.90
N VAL A 107 -8.59 -3.04 -4.13
CA VAL A 107 -8.15 -2.62 -5.48
C VAL A 107 -6.66 -2.90 -5.61
N TYR A 108 -6.28 -3.64 -6.66
CA TYR A 108 -4.89 -3.95 -6.96
C TYR A 108 -4.34 -3.00 -8.04
N VAL A 109 -3.12 -2.50 -7.83
CA VAL A 109 -2.43 -1.63 -8.78
C VAL A 109 -1.01 -2.17 -8.97
N THR A 110 -0.54 -2.20 -10.23
CA THR A 110 0.81 -2.61 -10.64
C THR A 110 1.29 -1.68 -11.75
#